data_AF-A0A7J2U7H4-F1
#
_entry.id   AF-A0A7J2U7H4-F1
#
_cell.length_a   1.000
_cell.length_b   1.000
_cell.length_c   1.000
_cell.angle_alpha   90.00
_cell.angle_beta   90.00
_cell.angle_gamma   90.00
#
_symmetry.space_group_name_H-M   'P 1'
#
loop_
_entity.id
_entity.type
_entity.pdbx_description
1 polymer ?
#
loop_
_entity_poly.entity_id
_entity_poly.type
_entity_poly.pdbx_seq_one_letter_code
_entity_poly.pdbx_strand_id
1 'polypeptide(L)'
;MKNAVQLVVESLEGLFAPQDVVRVSSEILIGWGNALNVKSIETVEIETLEGKTARFKVKPIRDSKLDKKGVIQIPRRIQQALKIKSGDLVKVKPAIGGLPK
;
A
#
# COMPACT_ATOMS: atom_id res chain seq x y z
N MET A 1 -3.28 -15.84 -8.94
CA MET A 1 -4.03 -14.66 -8.46
C MET A 1 -3.40 -13.41 -9.08
N LYS A 2 -4.10 -12.73 -10.00
CA LYS A 2 -3.58 -11.57 -10.76
C LYS A 2 -4.29 -10.28 -10.33
N ASN A 3 -4.12 -9.86 -9.08
CA ASN A 3 -4.69 -8.59 -8.58
C ASN A 3 -3.60 -7.57 -8.22
N ALA A 4 -2.38 -7.75 -8.71
CA ALA A 4 -1.31 -6.80 -8.46
C ALA A 4 -1.49 -5.53 -9.29
N VAL A 5 -1.23 -4.38 -8.68
CA VAL A 5 -1.25 -3.06 -9.32
C VAL A 5 0.10 -2.39 -9.12
N GLN A 6 0.55 -1.64 -10.12
CA GLN A 6 1.78 -0.86 -10.03
C GLN A 6 1.42 0.56 -9.59
N LEU A 7 2.08 1.04 -8.53
CA LEU A 7 1.81 2.34 -7.91
C LEU A 7 3.09 3.13 -7.75
N VAL A 8 2.99 4.45 -7.89
CA VAL A 8 4.04 5.40 -7.55
C VAL A 8 4.04 5.65 -6.05
N VAL A 9 5.22 5.61 -5.43
CA VAL A 9 5.38 5.90 -4.01
C VAL A 9 5.21 7.40 -3.77
N GLU A 10 4.33 7.76 -2.84
CA GLU A 10 4.25 9.08 -2.24
C GLU A 10 4.60 9.00 -0.75
N SER A 11 5.23 10.05 -0.22
CA SER A 11 5.53 10.09 1.21
C SER A 11 4.27 10.38 2.02
N LEU A 12 4.01 9.56 3.02
CA LEU A 12 3.00 9.87 4.04
C LEU A 12 3.62 10.82 5.07
N GLU A 13 3.26 12.10 4.97
CA GLU A 13 3.82 13.18 5.79
C GLU A 13 2.81 13.72 6.82
N GLY A 14 3.32 14.43 7.83
CA GLY A 14 2.53 15.03 8.92
C GLY A 14 3.00 14.61 10.31
N LEU A 15 2.86 15.49 11.30
CA LEU A 15 3.37 15.32 12.67
C LEU A 15 2.83 14.04 13.36
N PHE A 16 1.61 13.63 13.02
CA PHE A 16 0.94 12.44 13.55
C PHE A 16 0.70 11.36 12.50
N ALA A 17 1.49 11.37 11.42
CA ALA A 17 1.39 10.33 10.40
C ALA A 17 1.79 8.97 10.99
N PRO A 18 0.96 7.92 10.81
CA PRO A 18 1.31 6.58 11.25
C PRO A 18 2.60 6.11 10.56
N GLN A 19 3.44 5.36 11.28
CA GLN A 19 4.77 4.95 10.80
C GLN A 19 4.80 3.52 10.25
N ASP A 20 3.73 2.75 10.49
CA ASP A 20 3.60 1.32 10.22
C ASP A 20 2.41 0.98 9.28
N VAL A 21 1.69 2.00 8.81
CA VAL A 21 0.51 1.86 7.95
C VAL A 21 0.76 2.54 6.61
N VAL A 22 0.51 1.81 5.53
CA VAL A 22 0.50 2.36 4.17
C VAL A 22 -0.92 2.73 3.75
N ARG A 23 -1.07 3.66 2.81
CA ARG A 23 -2.39 4.04 2.28
C ARG A 23 -2.48 3.89 0.78
N VAL A 24 -3.59 3.36 0.30
CA VAL A 24 -3.90 3.23 -1.13
C VAL A 24 -5.33 3.69 -1.38
N SER A 25 -5.68 3.88 -2.65
CA SER A 25 -7.00 4.34 -3.02
C SER A 25 -8.11 3.41 -2.52
N SER A 26 -9.20 4.01 -2.04
CA SER A 26 -10.37 3.26 -1.58
C SER A 26 -10.94 2.37 -2.68
N GLU A 27 -10.90 2.82 -3.93
CA GLU A 27 -11.38 2.04 -5.06
C GLU A 27 -10.56 0.78 -5.30
N ILE A 28 -9.23 0.85 -5.17
CA ILE A 28 -8.34 -0.32 -5.30
C ILE A 28 -8.70 -1.36 -4.23
N LEU A 29 -8.89 -0.91 -2.98
CA LEU A 29 -9.26 -1.79 -1.86
C LEU A 29 -10.63 -2.45 -2.08
N ILE A 30 -11.62 -1.69 -2.54
CA ILE A 30 -12.97 -2.19 -2.83
C ILE A 30 -12.92 -3.20 -3.99
N GLY A 31 -12.19 -2.89 -5.06
CA GLY A 31 -12.00 -3.78 -6.20
C GLY A 31 -11.38 -5.12 -5.79
N TRP A 32 -10.34 -5.09 -4.95
CA TRP A 32 -9.74 -6.30 -4.39
C TRP A 32 -10.67 -7.06 -3.45
N GLY A 33 -11.41 -6.36 -2.58
CA GLY A 33 -12.40 -6.96 -1.69
C GLY A 33 -13.46 -7.75 -2.46
N ASN A 34 -14.04 -7.12 -3.49
CA ASN A 34 -15.03 -7.74 -4.36
C ASN A 34 -14.46 -8.95 -5.11
N ALA A 35 -13.27 -8.80 -5.71
CA ALA A 35 -12.63 -9.87 -6.48
C ALA A 35 -12.24 -11.10 -5.62
N LEU A 36 -12.00 -10.88 -4.32
CA LEU A 36 -11.63 -11.94 -3.37
C LEU A 36 -12.80 -12.39 -2.50
N ASN A 37 -14.00 -11.82 -2.71
CA ASN A 37 -15.19 -12.04 -1.88
C ASN A 37 -14.91 -11.86 -0.37
N VAL A 38 -14.19 -10.81 -0.01
CA VAL A 38 -13.88 -10.44 1.38
C VAL A 38 -14.40 -9.04 1.70
N LYS A 39 -14.82 -8.83 2.95
CA LYS A 39 -15.39 -7.55 3.42
C LYS A 39 -14.41 -6.39 3.30
N SER A 40 -13.13 -6.63 3.57
CA SER A 40 -12.09 -5.60 3.55
C SER A 40 -10.69 -6.18 3.38
N ILE A 41 -9.82 -5.41 2.74
CA ILE A 41 -8.38 -5.69 2.66
C ILE A 41 -7.69 -4.97 3.81
N GLU A 42 -7.04 -5.72 4.69
CA GLU A 42 -6.34 -5.16 5.86
C GLU A 42 -4.83 -5.11 5.69
N THR A 43 -4.29 -5.97 4.82
CA THR A 43 -2.85 -6.09 4.57
C THR A 43 -2.58 -6.11 3.07
N VAL A 44 -1.48 -5.48 2.68
CA VAL A 44 -0.93 -5.55 1.33
C VAL A 44 0.50 -6.07 1.36
N GLU A 45 0.90 -6.76 0.31
CA GLU A 45 2.30 -7.06 0.04
C GLU A 45 2.83 -6.04 -0.97
N ILE A 46 3.97 -5.43 -0.65
CA ILE A 46 4.68 -4.48 -1.49
C ILE A 46 5.93 -5.17 -2.01
N GLU A 47 6.10 -5.17 -3.33
CA GLU A 47 7.24 -5.70 -4.07
C GLU A 47 7.98 -4.52 -4.74
N THR A 48 9.26 -4.34 -4.40
CA THR A 48 10.14 -3.33 -4.99
C THR A 48 10.68 -3.80 -6.35
N LEU A 49 11.22 -2.88 -7.17
CA LEU A 49 11.87 -3.24 -8.44
C LEU A 49 13.07 -4.19 -8.26
N GLU A 50 13.75 -4.11 -7.11
CA GLU A 50 14.85 -5.02 -6.76
C GLU A 50 14.36 -6.39 -6.26
N GLY A 51 13.05 -6.65 -6.28
CA GLY A 51 12.46 -7.92 -5.85
C GLY A 51 12.30 -8.08 -4.33
N LYS A 52 12.65 -7.07 -3.51
CA LYS A 52 12.34 -7.11 -2.07
C LYS A 52 10.83 -7.07 -1.86
N THR A 53 10.31 -7.96 -1.02
CA THR A 53 8.89 -8.03 -0.66
C THR A 53 8.68 -7.90 0.84
N ALA A 54 7.64 -7.17 1.25
CA ALA A 54 7.19 -7.13 2.64
C ALA A 54 5.71 -6.82 2.75
N ARG A 55 5.10 -7.18 3.89
CA ARG A 55 3.68 -6.99 4.17
C ARG A 55 3.44 -5.85 5.15
N PHE A 56 2.43 -5.04 4.87
CA PHE A 56 2.07 -3.90 5.70
C PHE A 56 0.57 -3.78 5.85
N LYS A 57 0.16 -3.25 7.01
CA LYS A 57 -1.22 -2.86 7.24
C LYS A 57 -1.60 -1.74 6.27
N VAL A 58 -2.78 -1.87 5.66
CA VAL A 58 -3.28 -0.88 4.70
C VAL A 58 -4.51 -0.16 5.24
N LYS A 59 -4.64 1.12 4.89
CA LYS A 59 -5.83 1.94 5.10
C LYS A 59 -6.15 2.71 3.81
N PRO A 60 -7.39 3.18 3.62
CA PRO A 60 -7.70 4.08 2.52
C PRO A 60 -6.97 5.43 2.67
N ILE A 61 -6.69 6.08 1.55
CA ILE A 61 -6.32 7.49 1.52
C ILE A 61 -7.49 8.31 2.09
N ARG A 62 -7.21 9.25 3.00
CA ARG A 62 -8.25 9.99 3.73
C ARG A 62 -8.79 11.20 2.99
N ASP A 63 -7.93 11.88 2.24
CA ASP A 63 -8.30 13.08 1.49
C ASP A 63 -8.74 12.68 0.09
N SER A 64 -10.00 12.89 -0.24
CA SER A 64 -10.58 12.55 -1.54
C SER A 64 -9.93 13.30 -2.70
N LYS A 65 -9.29 14.45 -2.46
CA LYS A 65 -8.51 15.17 -3.48
C LYS A 65 -7.17 14.48 -3.79
N LEU A 66 -6.67 13.71 -2.83
CA LEU A 66 -5.43 12.93 -2.92
C LEU A 66 -5.70 11.44 -3.19
N ASP A 67 -6.96 10.99 -3.12
CA ASP A 67 -7.40 9.63 -3.45
C ASP A 67 -7.36 9.39 -4.98
N LYS A 68 -6.16 9.54 -5.54
CA LYS A 68 -5.86 9.32 -6.95
C LYS A 68 -5.50 7.85 -7.14
N LYS A 69 -6.08 7.22 -8.17
CA LYS A 69 -5.59 5.92 -8.64
C LYS A 69 -4.16 6.09 -9.13
N GLY A 70 -3.28 5.18 -8.73
CA GLY A 70 -1.89 5.15 -9.22
C GLY A 70 -0.83 5.50 -8.18
N VAL A 71 -1.21 5.87 -6.95
CA VAL A 71 -0.24 6.15 -5.87
C VAL A 71 -0.46 5.27 -4.64
N ILE A 72 0.62 5.05 -3.90
CA ILE A 72 0.63 4.48 -2.55
C ILE A 72 1.37 5.44 -1.61
N GLN A 73 0.71 5.83 -0.52
CA GLN A 73 1.33 6.66 0.51
C GLN A 73 2.06 5.77 1.50
N ILE A 74 3.38 5.91 1.59
CA ILE A 74 4.25 5.10 2.44
C ILE A 74 4.98 6.01 3.44
N PRO A 75 4.95 5.71 4.75
CA PRO A 75 5.75 6.43 5.75
C PRO A 75 7.24 6.33 5.45
N ARG A 76 8.00 7.39 5.77
CA ARG A 76 9.47 7.42 5.53
C ARG A 76 10.20 6.23 6.15
N ARG A 77 9.76 5.75 7.32
CA ARG A 77 10.33 4.57 7.98
C ARG A 77 10.22 3.31 7.12
N ILE A 78 9.06 3.06 6.51
CA ILE A 78 8.86 1.90 5.62
C ILE A 78 9.65 2.08 4.33
N GLN A 79 9.69 3.29 3.77
CA GLN A 79 10.51 3.61 2.59
C GLN A 79 11.99 3.26 2.83
N GLN A 80 12.54 3.68 3.97
CA GLN A 80 13.92 3.35 4.36
C GLN A 80 14.15 1.84 4.50
N ALA A 81 13.23 1.11 5.15
CA ALA A 81 13.33 -0.34 5.32
C ALA A 81 13.32 -1.09 3.97
N LEU A 82 12.52 -0.63 3.02
CA LEU A 82 12.42 -1.19 1.67
C LEU A 82 13.49 -0.66 0.71
N LYS A 83 14.27 0.36 1.11
CA LYS A 83 15.21 1.11 0.26
C LYS A 83 14.55 1.72 -0.99
N ILE A 84 13.36 2.30 -0.81
CA ILE A 84 12.61 3.03 -1.83
C ILE A 84 12.44 4.50 -1.41
N LYS A 85 12.01 5.36 -2.31
CA LYS A 85 11.71 6.78 -2.08
C LYS A 85 10.45 7.22 -2.84
N SER A 86 9.93 8.41 -2.50
CA SER A 86 8.89 9.06 -3.30
C SER A 86 9.29 9.11 -4.78
N GLY A 87 8.35 8.77 -5.67
CA GLY A 87 8.56 8.69 -7.11
C GLY A 87 8.96 7.30 -7.61
N ASP A 88 9.41 6.40 -6.74
CA ASP A 88 9.71 5.02 -7.15
C ASP A 88 8.43 4.25 -7.49
N LEU A 89 8.55 3.26 -8.37
CA LEU A 89 7.46 2.35 -8.70
C LEU A 89 7.54 1.10 -7.84
N VAL A 90 6.41 0.69 -7.29
CA VAL A 90 6.26 -0.58 -6.55
C VAL A 90 5.06 -1.35 -7.06
N LYS A 91 5.13 -2.67 -6.94
CA LYS A 91 4.01 -3.55 -7.22
C LYS A 91 3.33 -3.91 -5.91
N VAL A 92 2.02 -3.71 -5.85
CA VAL A 92 1.22 -3.89 -4.64
C VAL A 92 0.11 -4.89 -4.92
N LYS A 93 -0.08 -5.84 -4.02
CA LYS A 93 -1.15 -6.84 -4.12
C LYS A 93 -1.81 -7.08 -2.77
N PRO A 94 -3.10 -7.46 -2.75
CA PRO A 94 -3.78 -7.79 -1.50
C PRO A 94 -3.11 -9.03 -0.88
N ALA A 95 -2.89 -9.00 0.43
CA ALA A 95 -2.39 -10.14 1.19
C ALA A 95 -3.48 -10.62 2.16
N ILE A 96 -3.96 -11.85 1.95
CA ILE A 96 -4.89 -12.51 2.87
C ILE A 96 -4.07 -13.38 3.82
N GLY A 97 -4.28 -13.21 5.13
CA GLY A 97 -3.49 -13.84 6.20
C GLY A 97 -2.74 -12.79 7.02
N GLY A 98 -2.56 -13.06 8.31
CA GLY A 98 -1.98 -12.11 9.27
C GLY A 98 -0.58 -11.63 8.90
N LEU A 99 -0.16 -10.49 9.51
CA LEU A 99 1.23 -10.05 9.47
C LEU A 99 2.12 -11.17 10.03
N PRO A 100 3.26 -11.50 9.38
CA PRO A 100 4.22 -12.42 9.98
C PRO A 100 4.60 -11.89 11.38
N LYS A 101 4.53 -12.78 12.38
CA LYS A 101 4.88 -12.47 13.77
C LYS A 101 6.37 -12.15 13.91
#